data_AF-A0A448ZXI0-F1
#
_entry.id   AF-A0A448ZXI0-F1
#
_cell.length_a   1.000
_cell.length_b   1.000
_cell.length_c   1.000
_cell.angle_alpha   90.00
_cell.angle_beta   90.00
_cell.angle_gamma   90.00
#
_symmetry.space_group_name_H-M   'P 1'
#
loop_
_entity.id
_entity.type
_entity.pdbx_description
1 polymer ?
#
loop_
_entity_poly.entity_id
_entity_poly.type
_entity_poly.pdbx_seq_one_letter_code
_entity_poly.pdbx_strand_id
1 'polypeptide(L)'
;MKEHTINKRFWILIITTNSFVALILLSLVFNNYELIAGFLAGFFSLMIYLLINNQLFKKMFNKQNSAIKRKATYTVLLFLLISLMMFLIISLFFLINYFCKKHINENKNLFLWPINFITFSFPFLVFIVALAIDASLNKKKELRKE
;
A
#
# COMPACT_ATOMS: atom_id res chain seq x y z
N MET A 1 -17.64 -5.85 21.88
CA MET A 1 -17.38 -6.05 20.45
C MET A 1 -16.14 -5.24 20.09
N LYS A 2 -14.94 -5.85 20.11
CA LYS A 2 -13.67 -5.10 20.01
C LYS A 2 -13.46 -4.62 18.56
N GLU A 3 -13.01 -3.39 18.44
CA GLU A 3 -12.92 -2.56 17.24
C GLU A 3 -12.28 -3.27 16.03
N HIS A 4 -13.09 -3.58 15.00
CA HIS A 4 -12.65 -4.09 13.69
C HIS A 4 -12.12 -2.99 12.76
N THR A 5 -11.55 -1.93 13.33
CA THR A 5 -10.83 -0.90 12.58
C THR A 5 -9.34 -1.21 12.61
N ILE A 6 -8.63 -0.83 11.54
CA ILE A 6 -7.16 -0.87 11.52
C ILE A 6 -6.64 -0.17 12.79
N ASN A 7 -6.04 -0.95 13.69
CA ASN A 7 -5.63 -0.46 15.02
C ASN A 7 -4.52 0.58 14.87
N LYS A 8 -4.44 1.55 15.78
CA LYS A 8 -3.33 2.52 15.86
C LYS A 8 -1.96 1.85 15.80
N ARG A 9 -1.83 0.65 16.39
CA ARG A 9 -0.60 -0.17 16.33
C ARG A 9 -0.21 -0.57 14.90
N PHE A 10 -1.18 -0.86 14.04
CA PHE A 10 -0.93 -1.22 12.64
C PHE A 10 -0.42 -0.04 11.82
N TRP A 11 -1.02 1.15 12.01
CA TRP A 11 -0.54 2.39 11.39
C TRP A 11 0.89 2.72 11.80
N ILE A 12 1.19 2.59 13.10
CA ILE A 12 2.55 2.78 13.62
C ILE A 12 3.50 1.79 12.93
N LEU A 13 3.17 0.50 12.88
CA LEU A 13 4.03 -0.52 12.28
C LEU A 13 4.31 -0.24 10.79
N ILE A 14 3.30 0.14 10.01
CA ILE A 14 3.48 0.48 8.59
C ILE A 14 4.38 1.70 8.44
N ILE A 15 4.11 2.77 9.18
CA ILE A 15 4.90 4.02 9.08
C ILE A 15 6.34 3.73 9.49
N THR A 16 6.57 3.11 10.66
CA THR A 16 7.93 2.85 11.16
C THR A 16 8.72 1.95 10.22
N THR A 17 8.11 0.89 9.68
CA THR A 17 8.82 -0.04 8.79
C THR A 17 9.13 0.61 7.44
N ASN A 18 8.20 1.39 6.88
CA ASN A 18 8.46 2.14 5.64
C ASN A 18 9.47 3.27 5.85
N SER A 19 9.43 3.99 6.98
CA SER A 19 10.43 5.00 7.32
C SER A 19 11.82 4.39 7.47
N PHE A 20 11.94 3.20 8.05
CA PHE A 20 13.22 2.49 8.13
C PHE A 20 13.78 2.15 6.74
N VAL A 21 12.94 1.63 5.85
CA VAL A 21 13.33 1.36 4.45
C VAL A 21 13.69 2.67 3.72
N ALA A 22 12.95 3.76 3.96
CA ALA A 22 13.26 5.06 3.39
C ALA A 22 14.65 5.57 3.80
N LEU A 23 15.03 5.38 5.07
CA LEU A 23 16.36 5.74 5.58
C LEU A 23 17.48 4.90 4.93
N ILE A 24 17.24 3.60 4.72
CA ILE A 24 18.17 2.73 3.97
C ILE A 24 18.30 3.19 2.52
N LEU A 25 17.19 3.55 1.87
CA LEU A 25 17.25 4.06 0.51
C LEU A 25 17.95 5.42 0.44
N LEU A 26 17.71 6.30 1.41
CA LEU A 26 18.38 7.60 1.55
C LEU A 26 19.90 7.45 1.73
N SER A 27 20.39 6.42 2.43
CA SER A 27 21.83 6.18 2.50
C SER A 27 22.45 5.72 1.17
N LEU A 28 21.63 5.19 0.26
CA LEU A 28 22.01 4.77 -1.09
C LEU A 28 21.81 5.88 -2.16
N VAL A 29 21.17 7.01 -1.80
CA VAL A 29 20.79 8.10 -2.73
C VAL A 29 21.97 8.87 -3.31
N PHE A 30 23.19 8.75 -2.77
CA PHE A 30 24.37 9.48 -3.25
C PHE A 30 24.63 9.36 -4.76
N ASN A 31 24.14 8.30 -5.42
CA ASN A 31 24.26 8.12 -6.87
C ASN A 31 22.94 8.18 -7.67
N ASN A 32 21.76 8.03 -7.04
CA ASN A 32 20.49 7.82 -7.77
C ASN A 32 19.27 8.32 -6.98
N TYR A 33 18.91 9.60 -7.17
CA TYR A 33 17.69 10.21 -6.61
C TYR A 33 16.38 9.54 -7.08
N GLU A 34 16.44 8.78 -8.16
CA GLU A 34 15.27 8.10 -8.71
C GLU A 34 14.78 6.94 -7.81
N LEU A 35 15.69 6.33 -7.03
CA LEU A 35 15.38 5.27 -6.06
C LEU A 35 14.38 5.73 -5.00
N ILE A 36 14.65 6.89 -4.39
CA ILE A 36 13.82 7.45 -3.32
C ILE A 36 12.50 8.00 -3.89
N ALA A 37 12.53 8.54 -5.11
CA ALA A 37 11.32 9.00 -5.79
C ALA A 37 10.35 7.84 -6.07
N GLY A 38 10.85 6.71 -6.56
CA GLY A 38 10.06 5.50 -6.76
C GLY A 38 9.45 4.96 -5.46
N PHE A 39 10.26 4.90 -4.39
CA PHE A 39 9.78 4.47 -3.07
C PHE A 39 8.71 5.40 -2.50
N LEU A 40 8.91 6.71 -2.57
CA LEU A 40 7.92 7.69 -2.10
C LEU A 40 6.61 7.59 -2.88
N ALA A 41 6.66 7.45 -4.20
CA ALA A 41 5.47 7.24 -5.02
C ALA A 41 4.72 5.97 -4.61
N GLY A 42 5.44 4.86 -4.36
CA GLY A 42 4.88 3.61 -3.85
C GLY A 42 4.24 3.79 -2.48
N PHE A 43 4.91 4.49 -1.57
CA PHE A 43 4.42 4.73 -0.21
C PHE A 43 3.15 5.60 -0.20
N PHE A 44 3.11 6.68 -0.99
CA PHE A 44 1.92 7.51 -1.15
C PHE A 44 0.75 6.71 -1.73
N SER A 45 1.02 5.88 -2.74
CA SER A 45 0.04 4.99 -3.35
C SER A 45 -0.54 4.01 -2.32
N LEU A 46 0.32 3.37 -1.53
CA LEU A 46 -0.10 2.49 -0.42
C LEU A 46 -0.94 3.25 0.63
N MET A 47 -0.55 4.46 1.02
CA MET A 47 -1.29 5.26 2.00
C MET A 47 -2.70 5.59 1.52
N ILE A 48 -2.85 6.02 0.27
CA ILE A 48 -4.14 6.30 -0.36
C ILE A 48 -5.01 5.03 -0.35
N TYR A 49 -4.43 3.90 -0.78
CA TYR A 49 -5.12 2.61 -0.78
C TYR A 49 -5.63 2.21 0.61
N LEU A 50 -4.80 2.35 1.65
CA LEU A 50 -5.17 2.00 3.02
C LEU A 50 -6.22 2.93 3.60
N LEU A 51 -6.14 4.23 3.33
CA LEU A 51 -7.13 5.21 3.79
C LEU A 51 -8.51 4.93 3.20
N ILE A 52 -8.58 4.68 1.90
CA ILE A 52 -9.85 4.37 1.21
C ILE A 52 -10.44 3.08 1.77
N ASN A 53 -9.64 2.01 1.89
CA ASN A 53 -10.11 0.73 2.44
C ASN A 53 -10.57 0.87 3.89
N ASN A 54 -9.80 1.54 4.75
CA ASN A 54 -10.15 1.72 6.17
C ASN A 54 -11.49 2.46 6.34
N GLN A 55 -11.72 3.51 5.56
CA GLN A 55 -12.99 4.24 5.58
C GLN A 55 -14.17 3.37 5.13
N LEU A 56 -13.98 2.57 4.09
CA LEU A 56 -15.01 1.66 3.58
C LEU A 56 -15.37 0.58 4.60
N PHE A 57 -14.38 -0.11 5.15
CA PHE A 57 -14.62 -1.12 6.18
C PHE A 57 -15.33 -0.51 7.40
N LYS A 58 -14.90 0.66 7.88
CA LYS A 58 -15.56 1.36 9.00
C LYS A 58 -17.03 1.67 8.72
N LYS A 59 -17.36 2.10 7.50
CA LYS A 59 -18.75 2.38 7.07
C LYS A 59 -19.62 1.11 7.03
N MET A 60 -19.02 -0.02 6.66
CA MET A 60 -19.72 -1.30 6.54
C MET A 60 -20.07 -1.94 7.89
N PHE A 61 -19.15 -1.85 8.86
CA PHE A 61 -19.32 -2.42 10.20
C PHE A 61 -20.24 -1.60 11.11
N ASN A 62 -20.37 -0.28 10.88
CA ASN A 62 -21.28 0.57 11.66
C ASN A 62 -22.77 0.36 11.34
N LYS A 63 -23.13 -0.21 10.18
CA LYS A 63 -24.53 -0.56 9.87
C LYS A 63 -24.83 -1.99 10.27
N GLN A 64 -25.10 -2.27 11.54
CA GLN A 64 -25.74 -3.54 11.94
C GLN A 64 -27.17 -3.55 11.40
N ASN A 65 -27.44 -4.19 10.25
CA ASN A 65 -28.78 -4.66 9.90
C ASN A 65 -28.72 -5.73 8.78
N SER A 66 -29.02 -6.96 9.19
CA SER A 66 -29.70 -8.11 8.53
C SER A 66 -29.36 -8.60 7.11
N ALA A 67 -28.50 -7.97 6.31
CA ALA A 67 -28.18 -8.47 4.95
C ALA A 67 -26.71 -8.91 4.79
N ILE A 68 -26.30 -9.95 5.51
CA ILE A 68 -24.90 -10.39 5.61
C ILE A 68 -24.33 -10.87 4.25
N LYS A 69 -25.11 -11.59 3.42
CA LYS A 69 -24.66 -12.08 2.11
C LYS A 69 -24.53 -10.99 1.03
N ARG A 70 -25.50 -10.06 0.92
CA ARG A 70 -25.44 -8.95 -0.06
C ARG A 70 -24.31 -7.96 0.24
N LYS A 71 -23.95 -7.78 1.51
CA LYS A 71 -22.84 -6.93 1.92
C LYS A 71 -21.48 -7.48 1.49
N ALA A 72 -21.24 -8.78 1.61
CA ALA A 72 -19.95 -9.38 1.25
C ALA A 72 -19.62 -9.19 -0.24
N THR A 73 -20.58 -9.43 -1.14
CA THR A 73 -20.40 -9.19 -2.58
C THR A 73 -20.11 -7.72 -2.88
N TYR A 74 -20.81 -6.79 -2.22
CA TYR A 74 -20.56 -5.37 -2.38
C TYR A 74 -19.18 -4.94 -1.88
N THR A 75 -18.68 -5.53 -0.77
CA THR A 75 -17.31 -5.31 -0.28
C THR A 75 -16.27 -5.76 -1.30
N VAL A 76 -16.45 -6.96 -1.84
CA VAL A 76 -15.51 -7.53 -2.83
C VAL A 76 -15.51 -6.69 -4.10
N LEU A 77 -16.69 -6.24 -4.56
CA LEU A 77 -16.80 -5.38 -5.73
C LEU A 77 -16.15 -4.01 -5.51
N LEU A 78 -16.33 -3.40 -4.34
CA LEU A 78 -15.67 -2.15 -3.95
C LEU A 78 -14.16 -2.31 -3.85
N PHE A 79 -13.70 -3.39 -3.21
CA PHE A 79 -12.28 -3.74 -3.12
C PHE A 79 -11.68 -3.84 -4.52
N LEU A 80 -12.34 -4.58 -5.43
CA LEU A 80 -11.91 -4.74 -6.80
C LEU A 80 -11.87 -3.40 -7.55
N LEU A 81 -12.86 -2.53 -7.37
CA LEU A 81 -12.88 -1.19 -7.96
C LEU A 81 -11.71 -0.33 -7.46
N ILE A 82 -11.39 -0.39 -6.16
CA ILE A 82 -10.26 0.34 -5.57
C ILE A 82 -8.94 -0.22 -6.11
N SER A 83 -8.79 -1.54 -6.19
CA SER A 83 -7.62 -2.17 -6.79
C SER A 83 -7.44 -1.73 -8.24
N LEU A 84 -8.53 -1.60 -8.99
CA LEU A 84 -8.53 -1.13 -10.38
C LEU A 84 -8.15 0.37 -10.46
N MET A 85 -8.66 1.22 -9.56
CA MET A 85 -8.20 2.60 -9.42
C MET A 85 -6.70 2.69 -9.08
N MET A 86 -6.20 1.85 -8.18
CA MET A 86 -4.77 1.83 -7.85
C MET A 86 -3.93 1.41 -9.05
N PHE A 87 -4.38 0.40 -9.81
CA PHE A 87 -3.73 0.00 -11.04
C PHE A 87 -3.69 1.14 -12.07
N LEU A 88 -4.77 1.93 -12.18
CA LEU A 88 -4.80 3.12 -13.03
C LEU A 88 -3.83 4.21 -12.55
N ILE A 89 -3.76 4.46 -11.23
CA ILE A 89 -2.81 5.42 -10.65
C ILE A 89 -1.38 4.99 -10.95
N ILE A 90 -1.05 3.72 -10.74
CA ILE A 90 0.26 3.14 -11.08
C ILE A 90 0.54 3.37 -12.57
N SER A 91 -0.40 3.00 -13.43
CA SER A 91 -0.29 3.16 -14.89
C SER A 91 -0.12 4.63 -15.31
N LEU A 92 -0.73 5.58 -14.59
CA LEU A 92 -0.57 7.01 -14.85
C LEU A 92 0.88 7.46 -14.57
N PHE A 93 1.50 6.98 -13.49
CA PHE A 93 2.92 7.25 -13.22
C PHE A 93 3.82 6.69 -14.33
N PHE A 94 3.52 5.50 -14.86
CA PHE A 94 4.21 4.94 -16.03
C PHE A 94 4.05 5.84 -17.26
N LEU A 95 2.84 6.32 -17.54
CA LEU A 95 2.52 7.10 -18.72
C LEU A 95 3.13 8.51 -18.68
N ILE A 96 3.07 9.18 -17.53
CA ILE A 96 3.74 10.47 -17.28
C ILE A 96 5.24 10.33 -17.54
N ASN A 97 5.85 9.24 -17.07
CA ASN A 97 7.28 9.04 -17.24
C ASN A 97 7.67 8.71 -18.70
N TYR A 98 6.87 7.91 -19.41
CA TYR A 98 7.05 7.69 -20.85
C TYR A 98 7.00 9.01 -21.62
N PHE A 99 6.04 9.88 -21.28
CA PHE A 99 5.91 11.19 -21.89
C PHE A 99 7.11 12.10 -21.59
N CYS A 100 7.55 12.16 -20.32
CA CYS A 100 8.74 12.93 -19.93
C CYS A 100 10.01 12.46 -20.64
N LYS A 101 10.23 11.15 -20.77
CA LYS A 101 11.38 10.60 -21.50
C LYS A 101 11.36 10.98 -22.98
N LYS A 102 10.19 10.91 -23.61
CA LYS A 102 10.02 11.17 -25.04
C LYS A 102 10.11 12.66 -25.40
N HIS A 103 9.71 13.56 -24.51
CA HIS A 103 9.54 14.98 -24.84
C HIS A 103 10.40 15.96 -24.04
N ILE A 104 11.02 15.57 -22.93
CA ILE A 104 11.77 16.49 -22.06
C ILE A 104 13.27 16.17 -22.05
N ASN A 105 13.67 14.92 -21.78
CA ASN A 105 15.08 14.55 -21.75
C ASN A 105 15.27 13.02 -21.83
N GLU A 106 15.95 12.51 -22.85
CA GLU A 106 16.12 11.05 -23.08
C GLU A 106 16.93 10.35 -21.97
N ASN A 107 17.80 11.10 -21.27
CA ASN A 107 18.74 10.58 -20.29
C ASN A 107 18.27 10.70 -18.82
N LYS A 108 17.11 11.29 -18.53
CA LYS A 108 16.56 11.34 -17.17
C LYS A 108 15.47 10.28 -16.99
N ASN A 109 15.77 9.20 -16.28
CA ASN A 109 14.82 8.13 -15.99
C ASN A 109 14.08 8.37 -14.67
N LEU A 110 13.41 9.53 -14.54
CA LEU A 110 12.75 9.95 -13.30
C LEU A 110 11.92 8.86 -12.59
N PHE A 111 11.29 7.95 -13.35
CA PHE A 111 10.54 6.81 -12.78
C PHE A 111 10.79 5.43 -13.41
N LEU A 112 11.71 5.26 -14.37
CA LEU A 112 11.88 3.97 -15.09
C LEU A 112 13.34 3.56 -15.29
N TRP A 113 14.00 3.28 -14.18
CA TRP A 113 14.87 2.12 -14.15
C TRP A 113 14.10 0.92 -13.56
N PRO A 114 14.34 -0.34 -13.96
CA PRO A 114 13.71 -1.52 -13.33
C PRO A 114 13.83 -1.51 -11.80
N ILE A 115 14.91 -0.91 -11.32
CA ILE A 115 15.17 -0.66 -9.91
C ILE A 115 14.12 0.25 -9.26
N ASN A 116 13.60 1.25 -9.98
CA ASN A 116 12.56 2.16 -9.47
C ASN A 116 11.19 1.48 -9.38
N PHE A 117 10.90 0.52 -10.26
CA PHE A 117 9.69 -0.32 -10.16
C PHE A 117 9.79 -1.24 -8.93
N ILE A 118 10.97 -1.81 -8.71
CA ILE A 118 11.24 -2.60 -7.51
C ILE A 118 11.03 -1.72 -6.27
N THR A 119 11.65 -0.54 -6.17
CA THR A 119 11.45 0.34 -5.01
C THR A 119 10.02 0.86 -4.87
N PHE A 120 9.27 1.03 -5.96
CA PHE A 120 7.83 1.34 -5.90
C PHE A 120 7.03 0.22 -5.23
N SER A 121 7.39 -1.05 -5.48
CA SER A 121 6.70 -2.21 -4.91
C SER A 121 7.08 -2.49 -3.44
N PHE A 122 8.22 -1.98 -2.97
CA PHE A 122 8.74 -2.23 -1.62
C PHE A 122 7.73 -1.91 -0.49
N PRO A 123 7.06 -0.74 -0.48
CA PRO A 123 6.02 -0.45 0.49
C PRO A 123 4.91 -1.50 0.56
N PHE A 124 4.50 -2.03 -0.60
CA PHE A 124 3.47 -3.07 -0.70
C PHE A 124 3.99 -4.43 -0.19
N LEU A 125 5.25 -4.76 -0.46
CA LEU A 125 5.88 -5.98 0.08
C LEU A 125 5.99 -5.92 1.60
N VAL A 126 6.45 -4.80 2.16
CA VAL A 126 6.50 -4.57 3.61
C VAL A 126 5.11 -4.70 4.22
N PHE A 127 4.10 -4.16 3.55
CA PHE A 127 2.71 -4.29 3.98
C PHE A 127 2.22 -5.74 4.02
N ILE A 128 2.50 -6.55 2.99
CA ILE A 128 2.14 -7.96 2.94
C ILE A 128 2.82 -8.75 4.07
N VAL A 129 4.12 -8.50 4.28
CA VAL A 129 4.89 -9.14 5.36
C VAL A 129 4.33 -8.76 6.73
N ALA A 130 4.01 -7.48 6.95
CA ALA A 130 3.38 -7.01 8.17
C ALA A 130 2.04 -7.70 8.46
N LEU A 131 1.18 -7.86 7.43
CA LEU A 131 -0.08 -8.59 7.55
C LEU A 131 0.13 -10.07 7.86
N ALA A 132 1.09 -10.72 7.21
CA ALA A 132 1.39 -12.13 7.44
C ALA A 132 1.88 -12.38 8.88
N ILE A 133 2.72 -11.49 9.41
CA ILE A 133 3.19 -11.53 10.80
C ILE A 133 2.02 -11.36 11.78
N ASP A 134 1.16 -10.36 11.57
CA ASP A 134 0.02 -10.10 12.45
C ASP A 134 -0.99 -11.26 12.43
N ALA A 135 -1.28 -11.82 11.26
CA ALA A 135 -2.14 -13.00 11.11
C ALA A 135 -1.57 -14.23 11.85
N SER A 136 -0.26 -14.47 11.72
CA SER A 136 0.44 -15.57 12.41
C SER A 136 0.40 -15.41 13.94
N LEU A 137 0.65 -14.20 14.45
CA LEU A 137 0.61 -13.90 15.88
C LEU A 137 -0.80 -14.02 16.47
N ASN A 138 -1.83 -13.64 15.72
CA ASN A 138 -3.22 -13.75 16.18
C ASN A 138 -3.70 -15.21 16.17
N LYS A 139 -3.37 -15.99 15.13
CA LYS A 139 -3.64 -17.45 15.11
C LYS A 139 -2.98 -18.18 16.27
N LYS A 140 -1.74 -17.81 16.62
CA LYS A 140 -1.01 -18.40 17.76
C LYS A 140 -1.62 -18.05 19.12
N LYS A 141 -2.34 -16.92 19.24
CA LYS A 141 -3.06 -16.54 20.47
C LYS A 141 -4.38 -17.27 20.63
N GLU A 142 -5.07 -17.59 19.55
CA GLU A 142 -6.28 -18.44 19.59
C GLU A 142 -5.91 -19.86 20.06
N LEU A 143 -4.86 -20.45 19.47
CA LEU A 143 -4.36 -21.79 19.85
C LEU A 143 -3.78 -21.91 21.27
N ARG A 144 -3.54 -20.80 21.98
CA ARG A 144 -3.08 -20.79 23.38
C ARG A 144 -4.21 -20.51 24.38
N LYS A 145 -5.40 -20.17 23.89
CA LYS A 145 -6.60 -19.90 24.69
C LYS A 145 -7.57 -21.08 24.71
N GLU A 146 -7.26 -22.13 23.95
CA GLU A 146 -7.72 -23.51 24.13
C GLU A 146 -6.71 -24.25 25.00
#